data_AF-A0AAV1UGN0-F1
#
_entry.id   AF-A0AAV1UGN0-F1
#
_cell.length_a   1.000
_cell.length_b   1.000
_cell.length_c   1.000
_cell.angle_alpha   90.00
_cell.angle_beta   90.00
_cell.angle_gamma   90.00
#
_symmetry.space_group_name_H-M   'P 1'
#
loop_
_entity.id
_entity.type
_entity.pdbx_description
1 polymer ?
#
loop_
_entity_poly.entity_id
_entity_poly.type
_entity_poly.pdbx_seq_one_letter_code
_entity_poly.pdbx_strand_id
1 'polypeptide(L)'
;MIPKALSLLLLVSAAADQNLRKTTCPLCNMDVKPDINATILGNQYVYACEMAGHIESLQNDPSANLGLPEEADISMDAIYKDAREIKCSVCSKSFDELTHAVPWISKGAQKIYTCSQEHAQLVFDNPTMYVAAQTSSDDFCYAGAAANPTGSAMFNGFQTAIGGDTSCLLLLFQPWVITSEVKYVFSFLGVVLLAVLLEGFGELREFTEKWLFRVYGVVSSQTDYMSLTTPHVSGGNDDHTASYGSVVHKVGCVPDGPRISIVRRLPFWCKPVLAVMYVVHLSLGYWVMLVIMTFETLMFVAVILGVGLGFVIFKDTDADKLGGSIDPCCST
;
A
#
# COMPACT_ATOMS: atom_id res chain seq x y z
N MET A 1 -44.18 -39.53 21.22
CA MET A 1 -43.61 -38.22 20.83
C MET A 1 -42.49 -37.91 21.80
N ILE A 2 -41.27 -37.75 21.27
CA ILE A 2 -39.90 -37.71 21.86
C ILE A 2 -39.04 -38.64 20.96
N PRO A 3 -37.76 -38.38 20.64
CA PRO A 3 -36.93 -37.16 20.73
C PRO A 3 -36.16 -36.86 19.41
N LYS A 4 -35.39 -35.76 19.34
CA LYS A 4 -33.92 -35.82 19.22
C LYS A 4 -33.29 -34.43 19.08
N ALA A 5 -32.51 -34.12 20.12
CA ALA A 5 -31.29 -33.34 20.16
C ALA A 5 -30.86 -32.63 18.86
N LEU A 6 -30.92 -31.31 18.92
CA LEU A 6 -30.15 -30.39 18.10
C LEU A 6 -28.66 -30.57 18.45
N SER A 7 -28.01 -31.48 17.74
CA SER A 7 -26.56 -31.64 17.78
C SER A 7 -25.95 -30.52 16.94
N LEU A 8 -25.47 -29.48 17.62
CA LEU A 8 -24.61 -28.46 17.06
C LEU A 8 -23.32 -29.16 16.59
N LEU A 9 -23.26 -29.52 15.30
CA LEU A 9 -22.04 -30.01 14.68
C LEU A 9 -21.06 -28.84 14.63
N LEU A 10 -20.16 -28.81 15.62
CA LEU A 10 -18.87 -28.16 15.51
C LEU A 10 -18.22 -28.70 14.23
N LEU A 11 -18.24 -27.91 13.16
CA LEU A 11 -17.34 -28.07 12.03
C LEU A 11 -15.93 -27.75 12.55
N VAL A 12 -15.32 -28.75 13.18
CA VAL A 12 -13.88 -28.85 13.31
C VAL A 12 -13.38 -28.97 11.87
N SER A 13 -12.93 -27.86 11.31
CA SER A 13 -12.00 -27.90 10.18
C SER A 13 -10.78 -28.68 10.68
N ALA A 14 -10.71 -29.96 10.30
CA ALA A 14 -9.55 -30.81 10.49
C ALA A 14 -8.42 -30.27 9.62
N ALA A 15 -7.75 -29.24 10.11
CA ALA A 15 -6.58 -28.63 9.49
C ALA A 15 -5.39 -28.95 10.39
N ALA A 16 -4.66 -30.00 9.98
CA ALA A 16 -3.40 -30.49 10.52
C ALA A 16 -3.37 -30.84 12.02
N ASP A 17 -3.12 -32.10 12.26
CA ASP A 17 -3.03 -32.78 13.55
C ASP A 17 -1.78 -32.35 14.39
N GLN A 18 -1.10 -31.26 13.97
CA GLN A 18 0.05 -30.66 14.67
C GLN A 18 -0.39 -29.65 15.74
N ASN A 19 0.33 -29.62 16.86
CA ASN A 19 0.02 -28.71 17.97
C ASN A 19 0.52 -27.28 17.71
N LEU A 20 -0.30 -26.47 17.03
CA LEU A 20 0.04 -25.09 16.66
C LEU A 20 0.40 -24.17 17.85
N ARG A 21 -0.03 -24.48 19.08
CA ARG A 21 0.34 -23.69 20.28
C ARG A 21 1.80 -23.88 20.70
N LYS A 22 2.44 -24.94 20.21
CA LYS A 22 3.85 -25.27 20.47
C LYS A 22 4.72 -25.07 19.23
N THR A 23 4.10 -24.74 18.10
CA THR A 23 4.77 -24.50 16.83
C THR A 23 5.22 -23.05 16.73
N THR A 24 6.49 -22.82 16.39
CA THR A 24 7.04 -21.48 16.13
C THR A 24 7.56 -21.38 14.71
N CYS A 25 7.55 -20.16 14.16
CA CYS A 25 7.97 -19.91 12.79
C CYS A 25 9.47 -20.25 12.58
N PRO A 26 9.82 -21.01 11.53
CA PRO A 26 11.20 -21.45 11.25
C PRO A 26 12.15 -20.39 10.72
N LEU A 27 11.78 -19.11 10.76
CA LEU A 27 12.67 -17.99 10.44
C LEU A 27 12.83 -17.02 11.62
N CYS A 28 11.71 -16.79 12.33
CA CYS A 28 11.54 -15.65 13.24
C CYS A 28 11.37 -16.07 14.70
N ASN A 29 11.05 -17.35 14.97
CA ASN A 29 10.66 -17.89 16.28
C ASN A 29 9.54 -17.11 16.97
N MET A 30 8.61 -16.55 16.21
CA MET A 30 7.33 -16.06 16.73
C MET A 30 6.24 -17.10 16.52
N ASP A 31 5.11 -16.89 17.18
CA ASP A 31 3.93 -17.74 17.06
C ASP A 31 3.46 -17.82 15.60
N VAL A 32 3.07 -19.03 15.20
CA VAL A 32 2.56 -19.29 13.86
C VAL A 32 1.07 -19.01 13.75
N LYS A 33 0.60 -18.76 12.53
CA LYS A 33 -0.82 -18.61 12.22
C LYS A 33 -1.31 -19.83 11.42
N PRO A 34 -2.48 -20.42 11.74
CA PRO A 34 -3.00 -21.60 11.03
C PRO A 34 -3.26 -21.36 9.54
N ASP A 35 -3.56 -20.11 9.16
CA ASP A 35 -3.81 -19.64 7.80
C ASP A 35 -2.54 -19.40 6.98
N ILE A 36 -1.35 -19.43 7.60
CA ILE A 36 -0.07 -19.19 6.93
C ILE A 36 0.75 -20.48 6.97
N ASN A 37 0.46 -21.37 6.02
CA ASN A 37 1.09 -22.68 5.93
C ASN A 37 1.45 -23.07 4.49
N ALA A 38 2.30 -24.09 4.38
CA ALA A 38 2.66 -24.73 3.13
C ALA A 38 2.59 -26.24 3.30
N THR A 39 2.06 -26.90 2.27
CA THR A 39 1.98 -28.37 2.21
C THR A 39 3.32 -28.96 1.81
N ILE A 40 3.72 -30.02 2.50
CA ILE A 40 4.85 -30.88 2.18
C ILE A 40 4.27 -32.25 1.81
N LEU A 41 4.91 -32.96 0.88
CA LEU A 41 4.51 -34.33 0.54
C LEU A 41 4.40 -35.22 1.79
N GLY A 42 3.48 -36.19 1.75
CA GLY A 42 3.19 -37.05 2.91
C GLY A 42 2.25 -36.43 3.96
N ASN A 43 1.41 -35.47 3.56
CA ASN A 43 0.43 -34.80 4.44
C ASN A 43 1.11 -34.08 5.62
N GLN A 44 2.27 -33.50 5.36
CA GLN A 44 3.01 -32.69 6.31
C GLN A 44 2.81 -31.21 5.98
N TYR A 45 2.98 -30.36 6.98
CA TYR A 45 2.79 -28.93 6.85
C TYR A 45 3.92 -28.19 7.56
N VAL A 46 4.33 -27.07 6.98
CA VAL A 46 5.15 -26.05 7.64
C VAL A 46 4.32 -24.79 7.81
N TYR A 47 4.42 -24.17 8.99
CA TYR A 47 3.67 -22.98 9.39
C TYR A 47 4.60 -21.79 9.61
N ALA A 48 4.16 -20.58 9.28
CA ALA A 48 4.95 -19.36 9.48
C ALA A 48 4.21 -18.28 10.31
N CYS A 49 4.97 -17.26 10.74
CA CYS A 49 4.47 -16.09 11.44
C CYS A 49 3.85 -15.09 10.42
N GLU A 50 3.04 -14.13 10.89
CA GLU A 50 2.36 -13.12 10.04
C GLU A 50 3.31 -12.07 9.41
N MET A 51 4.62 -12.29 9.49
CA MET A 51 5.60 -11.45 8.79
C MET A 51 5.57 -11.77 7.29
N ALA A 52 5.54 -10.71 6.48
CA ALA A 52 5.58 -10.82 5.03
C ALA A 52 6.81 -11.61 4.56
N GLY A 53 6.62 -12.48 3.56
CA GLY A 53 7.70 -13.23 2.92
C GLY A 53 8.20 -14.46 3.68
N HIS A 54 7.74 -14.71 4.92
CA HIS A 54 8.29 -15.82 5.71
C HIS A 54 7.88 -17.19 5.18
N ILE A 55 6.61 -17.39 4.85
CA ILE A 55 6.17 -18.65 4.24
C ILE A 55 6.75 -18.83 2.85
N GLU A 56 6.83 -17.74 2.09
CA GLU A 56 7.39 -17.71 0.73
C GLU A 56 8.87 -18.09 0.73
N SER A 57 9.66 -17.61 1.70
CA SER A 57 11.07 -17.99 1.83
C SER A 57 11.25 -19.49 2.10
N LEU A 58 10.32 -20.12 2.84
CA LEU A 58 10.37 -21.56 3.11
C LEU A 58 9.95 -22.39 1.90
N GLN A 59 9.10 -21.85 1.02
CA GLN A 59 8.62 -22.53 -0.19
C GLN A 59 9.53 -22.33 -1.41
N ASN A 60 10.04 -21.11 -1.59
CA ASN A 60 10.80 -20.70 -2.78
C ASN A 60 12.29 -21.01 -2.66
N ASP A 61 12.83 -21.01 -1.44
CA ASP A 61 14.22 -21.40 -1.18
C ASP A 61 14.30 -22.36 0.02
N PRO A 62 13.74 -23.58 -0.09
CA PRO A 62 13.77 -24.54 1.00
C PRO A 62 15.20 -25.02 1.29
N SER A 63 16.09 -25.03 0.28
CA SER A 63 17.50 -25.42 0.42
C SER A 63 18.27 -24.55 1.42
N ALA A 64 18.05 -23.24 1.41
CA ALA A 64 18.71 -22.34 2.36
C ALA A 64 18.15 -22.47 3.79
N ASN A 65 17.01 -23.15 3.96
CA ASN A 65 16.23 -23.17 5.20
C ASN A 65 16.12 -24.56 5.84
N LEU A 66 16.70 -25.61 5.25
CA LEU A 66 16.75 -26.96 5.81
C LEU A 66 18.10 -27.31 6.45
N GLY A 67 18.02 -27.88 7.65
CA GLY A 67 19.16 -28.39 8.41
C GLY A 67 19.51 -29.82 8.03
N LEU A 68 20.65 -30.28 8.55
CA LEU A 68 21.12 -31.64 8.30
C LEU A 68 20.12 -32.68 8.84
N PRO A 69 19.92 -33.80 8.14
CA PRO A 69 19.13 -34.92 8.63
C PRO A 69 19.58 -35.40 10.01
N GLU A 70 18.61 -35.64 10.89
CA GLU A 70 18.84 -36.17 12.24
C GLU A 70 17.88 -37.33 12.56
N GLU A 71 18.26 -38.18 13.51
CA GLU A 71 17.37 -39.19 14.08
C GLU A 71 16.43 -38.50 15.09
N ALA A 72 15.13 -38.69 14.92
CA ALA A 72 14.12 -38.01 15.72
C ALA A 72 12.88 -38.89 15.91
N ASP A 73 12.49 -39.08 17.17
CA ASP A 73 11.26 -39.78 17.53
C ASP A 73 10.07 -38.81 17.48
N ILE A 74 9.18 -39.02 16.52
CA ILE A 74 7.96 -38.21 16.34
C ILE A 74 6.99 -38.30 17.52
N SER A 75 6.99 -39.41 18.26
CA SER A 75 6.07 -39.63 19.38
C SER A 75 6.43 -38.80 20.62
N MET A 76 7.70 -38.40 20.71
CA MET A 76 8.24 -37.58 21.79
C MET A 76 8.16 -36.08 21.49
N ASP A 77 7.89 -35.71 20.24
CA ASP A 77 7.84 -34.31 19.84
C ASP A 77 6.52 -33.65 20.24
N ALA A 78 6.59 -32.57 21.03
CA ALA A 78 5.41 -31.87 21.52
C ALA A 78 4.52 -31.27 20.41
N ILE A 79 5.08 -31.02 19.23
CA ILE A 79 4.37 -30.48 18.07
C ILE A 79 3.65 -31.61 17.30
N TYR A 80 4.28 -32.79 17.19
CA TYR A 80 3.85 -33.84 16.26
C TYR A 80 3.28 -35.09 16.93
N LYS A 81 3.39 -35.25 18.26
CA LYS A 81 2.91 -36.45 18.99
C LYS A 81 1.45 -36.83 18.75
N ASP A 82 0.62 -35.82 18.50
CA ASP A 82 -0.82 -35.98 18.27
C ASP A 82 -1.12 -36.20 16.78
N ALA A 83 -0.14 -35.94 15.90
CA ALA A 83 -0.31 -35.80 14.46
C ALA A 83 -0.34 -37.14 13.68
N ARG A 84 -1.31 -38.00 13.94
CA ARG A 84 -1.35 -39.40 13.44
C ARG A 84 -1.58 -39.53 11.93
N GLU A 85 -2.06 -38.49 11.27
CA GLU A 85 -2.27 -38.47 9.83
C GLU A 85 -1.01 -38.15 9.00
N ILE A 86 0.11 -37.86 9.68
CA ILE A 86 1.38 -37.58 9.02
C ILE A 86 1.99 -38.87 8.45
N LYS A 87 2.51 -38.75 7.22
CA LYS A 87 3.18 -39.83 6.50
C LYS A 87 4.55 -39.38 6.01
N CYS A 88 5.40 -40.35 5.67
CA CYS A 88 6.71 -40.07 5.08
C CYS A 88 6.55 -39.35 3.73
N SER A 89 7.28 -38.26 3.54
CA SER A 89 7.25 -37.43 2.32
C SER A 89 7.67 -38.15 1.03
N VAL A 90 8.48 -39.22 1.15
CA VAL A 90 9.02 -39.95 0.00
C VAL A 90 8.15 -41.17 -0.34
N CYS A 91 7.83 -42.01 0.65
CA CYS A 91 7.20 -43.32 0.43
C CYS A 91 5.82 -43.47 1.08
N SER A 92 5.30 -42.44 1.73
CA SER A 92 3.98 -42.43 2.39
C SER A 92 3.77 -43.49 3.49
N LYS A 93 4.86 -44.01 4.10
CA LYS A 93 4.79 -44.82 5.32
C LYS A 93 4.10 -44.07 6.47
N SER A 94 3.43 -44.81 7.35
CA SER A 94 2.61 -44.27 8.43
C SER A 94 3.42 -43.68 9.58
N PHE A 95 2.75 -42.90 10.42
CA PHE A 95 3.29 -42.21 11.61
C PHE A 95 4.26 -43.06 12.44
N ASP A 96 3.89 -44.30 12.77
CA ASP A 96 4.68 -45.15 13.68
C ASP A 96 6.02 -45.62 13.09
N GLU A 97 6.22 -45.44 11.78
CA GLU A 97 7.47 -45.79 11.09
C GLU A 97 8.40 -44.57 10.88
N LEU A 98 8.00 -43.38 11.34
CA LEU A 98 8.78 -42.15 11.19
C LEU A 98 9.83 -42.05 12.30
N THR A 99 11.10 -42.14 11.90
CA THR A 99 12.25 -42.25 12.82
C THR A 99 13.32 -41.20 12.56
N HIS A 100 13.24 -40.50 11.44
CA HIS A 100 14.21 -39.49 11.02
C HIS A 100 13.50 -38.20 10.69
N ALA A 101 14.20 -37.08 10.82
CA ALA A 101 13.66 -35.78 10.49
C ALA A 101 14.71 -34.86 9.85
N VAL A 102 14.22 -33.94 9.03
CA VAL A 102 14.99 -32.82 8.48
C VAL A 102 14.49 -31.55 9.17
N PRO A 103 15.26 -30.94 10.09
CA PRO A 103 14.84 -29.75 10.81
C PRO A 103 14.93 -28.50 9.92
N TRP A 104 14.19 -27.45 10.26
CA TRP A 104 14.35 -26.14 9.63
C TRP A 104 15.37 -25.28 10.39
N ILE A 105 16.33 -24.64 9.71
CA ILE A 105 17.56 -24.11 10.34
C ILE A 105 17.43 -22.78 11.07
N SER A 106 16.37 -21.99 10.91
CA SER A 106 16.29 -20.66 11.55
C SER A 106 15.28 -20.57 12.71
N LYS A 107 15.75 -20.96 13.90
CA LYS A 107 15.11 -20.67 15.20
C LYS A 107 13.75 -21.32 15.47
N GLY A 108 13.14 -22.04 14.52
CA GLY A 108 11.88 -22.76 14.74
C GLY A 108 12.07 -24.19 15.21
N ALA A 109 11.04 -24.75 15.84
CA ALA A 109 11.02 -26.14 16.32
C ALA A 109 10.41 -27.13 15.31
N GLN A 110 10.02 -26.68 14.12
CA GLN A 110 9.38 -27.50 13.09
C GLN A 110 10.40 -28.39 12.39
N LYS A 111 9.94 -29.58 11.95
CA LYS A 111 10.75 -30.58 11.24
C LYS A 111 9.90 -31.30 10.19
N ILE A 112 10.58 -31.85 9.18
CA ILE A 112 9.99 -32.73 8.18
C ILE A 112 10.35 -34.17 8.53
N TYR A 113 9.36 -35.01 8.83
CA TYR A 113 9.58 -36.39 9.24
C TYR A 113 9.65 -37.37 8.06
N THR A 114 10.55 -38.34 8.16
CA THR A 114 10.74 -39.42 7.20
C THR A 114 10.94 -40.75 7.92
N CYS A 115 10.79 -41.86 7.19
CA CYS A 115 10.89 -43.20 7.77
C CYS A 115 12.31 -43.77 7.86
N SER A 116 13.32 -43.10 7.26
CA SER A 116 14.70 -43.58 7.22
C SER A 116 15.68 -42.43 6.97
N GLN A 117 16.95 -42.65 7.32
CA GLN A 117 18.04 -41.72 7.05
C GLN A 117 18.16 -41.40 5.55
N GLU A 118 18.01 -42.41 4.69
CA GLU A 118 18.04 -42.26 3.24
C GLU A 118 16.94 -41.33 2.73
N HIS A 119 15.71 -41.46 3.26
CA HIS A 119 14.61 -40.58 2.87
C HIS A 119 14.78 -39.16 3.41
N ALA A 120 15.35 -39.01 4.61
CA ALA A 120 15.72 -37.69 5.11
C ALA A 120 16.78 -37.03 4.21
N GLN A 121 17.78 -37.80 3.76
CA GLN A 121 18.81 -37.32 2.84
C GLN A 121 18.22 -36.94 1.47
N LEU A 122 17.29 -37.72 0.93
CA LEU A 122 16.60 -37.38 -0.33
C LEU A 122 15.83 -36.06 -0.25
N VAL A 123 15.16 -35.82 0.87
CA VAL A 123 14.46 -34.54 1.12
C VAL A 123 15.45 -33.39 1.26
N PHE A 124 16.59 -33.61 1.92
CA PHE A 124 17.64 -32.60 2.08
C PHE A 124 18.35 -32.29 0.76
N ASP A 125 18.63 -33.29 -0.08
CA ASP A 125 19.35 -33.13 -1.34
C ASP A 125 18.48 -32.47 -2.42
N ASN A 126 17.18 -32.77 -2.45
CA ASN A 126 16.23 -32.25 -3.44
C ASN A 126 14.96 -31.67 -2.80
N PRO A 127 15.08 -30.60 -2.00
CA PRO A 127 13.97 -30.13 -1.17
C PRO A 127 12.82 -29.53 -1.97
N THR A 128 13.09 -28.95 -3.13
CA THR A 128 12.06 -28.43 -4.04
C THR A 128 11.12 -29.52 -4.52
N MET A 129 11.53 -30.78 -4.65
CA MET A 129 10.61 -31.86 -5.04
C MET A 129 9.54 -32.14 -3.97
N TYR A 130 9.86 -31.94 -2.70
CA TYR A 130 9.01 -32.35 -1.57
C TYR A 130 8.30 -31.21 -0.86
N VAL A 131 8.88 -30.01 -0.95
CA VAL A 131 8.43 -28.79 -0.27
C VAL A 131 7.85 -27.77 -1.25
N ALA A 132 8.15 -27.86 -2.55
CA ALA A 132 7.73 -26.82 -3.48
C ALA A 132 6.20 -26.69 -3.57
N ALA A 133 5.81 -25.45 -3.81
CA ALA A 133 4.55 -25.06 -4.43
C ALA A 133 4.09 -26.14 -5.42
N GLN A 134 2.87 -26.65 -5.26
CA GLN A 134 2.26 -27.48 -6.28
C GLN A 134 2.26 -26.70 -7.60
N THR A 135 3.25 -26.98 -8.45
CA THR A 135 3.30 -26.54 -9.83
C THR A 135 2.34 -27.44 -10.61
N SER A 136 1.04 -27.12 -10.53
CA SER A 136 0.14 -27.53 -11.60
C SER A 136 0.40 -26.61 -12.80
N SER A 137 0.95 -27.25 -13.83
CA SER A 137 1.45 -26.77 -15.11
C SER A 137 0.54 -25.88 -16.00
N ASP A 138 -0.47 -25.18 -15.47
CA ASP A 138 -1.36 -24.29 -16.25
C ASP A 138 -1.83 -23.03 -15.50
N ASP A 139 -1.34 -22.75 -14.28
CA ASP A 139 -1.81 -21.61 -13.49
C ASP A 139 -1.04 -20.30 -13.78
N PHE A 140 -1.79 -19.20 -13.93
CA PHE A 140 -1.30 -17.85 -14.26
C PHE A 140 -0.29 -17.30 -13.21
N CYS A 141 -0.49 -17.66 -11.94
CA CYS A 141 0.36 -17.31 -10.80
C CYS A 141 0.09 -18.25 -9.63
N TYR A 142 1.01 -18.31 -8.67
CA TYR A 142 0.89 -19.09 -7.45
C TYR A 142 0.07 -18.36 -6.37
N ALA A 143 -1.13 -18.87 -6.05
CA ALA A 143 -2.03 -18.28 -5.05
C ALA A 143 -1.99 -18.96 -3.67
N GLY A 144 -1.08 -19.93 -3.47
CA GLY A 144 -1.06 -20.79 -2.29
C GLY A 144 -2.03 -21.98 -2.38
N ALA A 145 -1.90 -22.96 -1.47
CA ALA A 145 -2.75 -24.16 -1.41
C ALA A 145 -4.05 -23.95 -0.59
N ALA A 146 -4.29 -22.73 -0.10
CA ALA A 146 -5.46 -22.41 0.71
C ALA A 146 -6.74 -22.37 -0.14
N ALA A 147 -7.88 -22.71 0.46
CA ALA A 147 -9.18 -22.70 -0.21
C ALA A 147 -9.59 -21.30 -0.75
N ASN A 148 -8.98 -20.23 -0.24
CA ASN A 148 -9.09 -18.87 -0.75
C ASN A 148 -7.75 -18.42 -1.33
N PRO A 149 -7.73 -17.80 -2.52
CA PRO A 149 -6.49 -17.36 -3.14
C PRO A 149 -5.84 -16.27 -2.29
N THR A 150 -4.56 -16.48 -1.97
CA THR A 150 -3.70 -15.50 -1.30
C THR A 150 -2.73 -14.91 -2.31
N GLY A 151 -2.44 -13.61 -2.18
CA GLY A 151 -1.51 -12.91 -3.06
C GLY A 151 -0.54 -12.07 -2.24
N SER A 152 0.62 -11.77 -2.83
CA SER A 152 1.58 -10.86 -2.24
C SER A 152 1.17 -9.41 -2.53
N ALA A 153 1.23 -8.57 -1.49
CA ALA A 153 1.02 -7.13 -1.60
C ALA A 153 2.26 -6.39 -2.11
N MET A 154 3.44 -6.99 -2.00
CA MET A 154 4.72 -6.35 -2.29
C MET A 154 5.73 -7.39 -2.79
N PHE A 155 6.26 -7.15 -3.98
CA PHE A 155 7.29 -8.01 -4.56
C PHE A 155 8.72 -7.56 -4.20
N ASN A 156 9.68 -8.49 -4.35
CA ASN A 156 11.11 -8.23 -4.10
C ASN A 156 11.74 -7.47 -5.29
N GLY A 157 11.31 -6.22 -5.47
CA GLY A 157 11.73 -5.36 -6.60
C GLY A 157 10.81 -5.49 -7.81
N PHE A 158 11.15 -4.78 -8.89
CA PHE A 158 10.35 -4.73 -10.10
C PHE A 158 10.34 -6.08 -10.82
N GLN A 159 9.20 -6.75 -10.75
CA GLN A 159 8.98 -8.04 -11.40
C GLN A 159 7.58 -8.09 -12.04
N THR A 160 7.37 -9.05 -12.94
CA THR A 160 6.07 -9.29 -13.57
C THR A 160 5.37 -10.43 -12.86
N ALA A 161 4.13 -10.22 -12.44
CA ALA A 161 3.32 -11.22 -11.72
C ALA A 161 2.68 -12.28 -12.65
N ILE A 162 3.35 -12.57 -13.77
CA ILE A 162 2.86 -13.46 -14.83
C ILE A 162 3.85 -14.61 -14.96
N GLY A 163 3.41 -15.82 -14.59
CA GLY A 163 4.21 -17.04 -14.65
C GLY A 163 3.94 -17.94 -13.44
N GLY A 164 3.86 -19.25 -13.68
CA GLY A 164 3.50 -20.24 -12.65
C GLY A 164 4.43 -20.28 -11.44
N ASP A 165 5.66 -19.78 -11.57
CA ASP A 165 6.65 -19.73 -10.49
C ASP A 165 6.57 -18.44 -9.64
N THR A 166 5.69 -17.49 -10.00
CA THR A 166 5.55 -16.19 -9.32
C THR A 166 4.28 -16.12 -8.47
N SER A 167 4.35 -15.50 -7.29
CA SER A 167 3.18 -15.33 -6.42
C SER A 167 2.16 -14.35 -7.03
N CYS A 168 0.87 -14.63 -6.83
CA CYS A 168 -0.20 -13.79 -7.35
C CYS A 168 -0.17 -12.38 -6.74
N LEU A 169 -0.43 -11.35 -7.56
CA LEU A 169 -0.51 -9.96 -7.08
C LEU A 169 -1.82 -9.71 -6.31
N LEU A 170 -1.69 -9.17 -5.11
CA LEU A 170 -2.80 -8.59 -4.34
C LEU A 170 -2.91 -7.09 -4.62
N LEU A 171 -4.04 -6.65 -5.17
CA LEU A 171 -4.28 -5.25 -5.49
C LEU A 171 -5.22 -4.58 -4.48
N LEU A 172 -4.68 -3.72 -3.62
CA LEU A 172 -5.35 -2.90 -2.59
C LEU A 172 -6.07 -3.68 -1.47
N PHE A 173 -6.87 -4.70 -1.78
CA PHE A 173 -7.73 -5.41 -0.83
C PHE A 173 -7.69 -6.93 -1.03
N GLN A 174 -7.84 -7.71 0.05
CA GLN A 174 -7.85 -9.19 0.03
C GLN A 174 -8.79 -9.84 -1.01
N PRO A 175 -9.98 -9.30 -1.33
CA PRO A 175 -10.82 -9.87 -2.39
C PRO A 175 -10.23 -9.73 -3.81
N TRP A 176 -9.29 -8.80 -4.00
CA TRP A 176 -8.70 -8.46 -5.29
C TRP A 176 -7.33 -9.11 -5.46
N VAL A 177 -7.32 -10.45 -5.50
CA VAL A 177 -6.14 -11.23 -5.92
C VAL A 177 -6.24 -11.53 -7.41
N ILE A 178 -5.19 -11.15 -8.14
CA ILE A 178 -5.11 -11.33 -9.59
C ILE A 178 -4.66 -12.76 -9.87
N THR A 179 -5.64 -13.63 -10.07
CA THR A 179 -5.43 -15.07 -10.32
C THR A 179 -5.53 -15.46 -11.79
N SER A 180 -5.82 -14.53 -12.69
CA SER A 180 -6.02 -14.82 -14.11
C SER A 180 -5.73 -13.62 -14.99
N GLU A 181 -5.46 -13.88 -16.28
CA GLU A 181 -5.22 -12.86 -17.31
C GLU A 181 -6.36 -11.85 -17.41
N VAL A 182 -7.61 -12.31 -17.29
CA VAL A 182 -8.77 -11.41 -17.39
C VAL A 182 -8.80 -10.44 -16.21
N LYS A 183 -8.60 -10.95 -14.98
CA LYS A 183 -8.49 -10.10 -13.78
C LYS A 183 -7.33 -9.12 -13.91
N TYR A 184 -6.26 -9.56 -14.55
CA TYR A 184 -5.07 -8.75 -14.80
C TYR A 184 -5.39 -7.56 -15.71
N VAL A 185 -6.02 -7.80 -16.87
CA VAL A 185 -6.41 -6.73 -17.81
C VAL A 185 -7.38 -5.74 -17.18
N PHE A 186 -8.38 -6.22 -16.43
CA PHE A 186 -9.30 -5.34 -15.71
C PHE A 186 -8.60 -4.51 -14.64
N SER A 187 -7.64 -5.10 -13.93
CA SER A 187 -6.83 -4.39 -12.94
C SER A 187 -5.97 -3.32 -13.59
N PHE A 188 -5.31 -3.63 -14.71
CA PHE A 188 -4.53 -2.67 -15.47
C PHE A 188 -5.38 -1.47 -15.91
N LEU A 189 -6.54 -1.71 -16.51
CA LEU A 189 -7.47 -0.64 -16.92
C LEU A 189 -7.99 0.15 -15.71
N GLY A 190 -8.28 -0.52 -14.60
CA GLY A 190 -8.69 0.12 -13.35
C GLY A 190 -7.63 1.04 -12.77
N VAL A 191 -6.36 0.64 -12.81
CA VAL A 191 -5.22 1.46 -12.35
C VAL A 191 -5.01 2.67 -13.26
N VAL A 192 -5.09 2.50 -14.59
CA VAL A 192 -5.04 3.62 -15.55
C VAL A 192 -6.16 4.62 -15.22
N LEU A 193 -7.39 4.14 -15.06
CA LEU A 193 -8.54 4.98 -14.74
C LEU A 193 -8.36 5.69 -13.40
N LEU A 194 -7.88 5.00 -12.36
CA LEU A 194 -7.62 5.57 -11.04
C LEU A 194 -6.59 6.71 -11.11
N ALA A 195 -5.53 6.53 -11.89
CA ALA A 195 -4.51 7.55 -12.10
C ALA A 195 -5.02 8.74 -12.94
N VAL A 196 -5.86 8.50 -13.95
CA VAL A 196 -6.56 9.58 -14.69
C VAL A 196 -7.48 10.38 -13.75
N LEU A 197 -8.21 9.69 -12.86
CA LEU A 197 -9.08 10.32 -11.87
C LEU A 197 -8.30 11.17 -10.86
N LEU A 198 -7.11 10.72 -10.43
CA LEU A 198 -6.24 11.51 -9.55
C LEU A 198 -5.97 12.90 -10.14
N GLU A 199 -5.57 12.96 -11.41
CA GLU A 199 -5.30 14.22 -12.10
C GLU A 199 -6.59 15.03 -12.29
N GLY A 200 -7.67 14.38 -12.74
CA GLY A 200 -8.97 15.04 -12.94
C GLY A 200 -9.54 15.67 -11.67
N PHE A 201 -9.39 15.00 -10.52
CA PHE A 201 -9.77 15.58 -9.22
C PHE A 201 -8.84 16.72 -8.78
N GLY A 202 -7.56 16.66 -9.16
CA GLY A 202 -6.60 17.75 -8.94
C GLY A 202 -7.04 19.03 -9.64
N GLU A 203 -7.29 18.94 -10.94
CA GLU A 203 -7.78 20.06 -11.76
C GLU A 203 -9.17 20.55 -11.33
N LEU A 204 -10.09 19.62 -11.03
CA LEU A 204 -11.42 19.98 -10.50
C LEU A 204 -11.33 20.77 -9.19
N ARG A 205 -10.39 20.42 -8.30
CA ARG A 205 -10.15 21.14 -7.05
C ARG A 205 -9.67 22.57 -7.33
N GLU A 206 -8.69 22.74 -8.23
CA GLU A 206 -8.18 24.06 -8.61
C GLU A 206 -9.24 24.92 -9.28
N PHE A 207 -10.01 24.34 -10.19
CA PHE A 207 -11.13 25.00 -10.84
C PHE A 207 -12.17 25.45 -9.81
N THR A 208 -12.54 24.55 -8.88
CA THR A 208 -13.50 24.86 -7.82
C THR A 208 -12.98 25.98 -6.94
N GLU A 209 -11.70 25.97 -6.56
CA GLU A 209 -11.08 27.03 -5.77
C GLU A 209 -11.17 28.39 -6.49
N LYS A 210 -10.70 28.45 -7.74
CA LYS A 210 -10.78 29.67 -8.58
C LYS A 210 -12.22 30.16 -8.73
N TRP A 211 -13.16 29.25 -8.98
CA TRP A 211 -14.58 29.56 -9.11
C TRP A 211 -15.17 30.13 -7.81
N LEU A 212 -14.86 29.50 -6.68
CA LEU A 212 -15.38 29.89 -5.36
C LEU A 212 -14.84 31.27 -4.96
N PHE A 213 -13.56 31.54 -5.21
CA PHE A 213 -12.96 32.87 -5.02
C PHE A 213 -13.52 33.93 -5.97
N ARG A 214 -13.91 33.55 -7.19
CA ARG A 214 -14.51 34.48 -8.17
C ARG A 214 -15.96 34.84 -7.80
N VAL A 215 -16.75 33.88 -7.35
CA VAL A 215 -18.19 34.07 -7.07
C VAL A 215 -18.44 34.61 -5.65
N TYR A 216 -17.75 34.06 -4.65
CA TYR A 216 -17.99 34.37 -3.23
C TYR A 216 -16.86 35.15 -2.57
N GLY A 217 -15.84 35.57 -3.34
CA GLY A 217 -14.73 36.35 -2.81
C GLY A 217 -15.19 37.71 -2.33
N VAL A 218 -15.29 37.89 -1.02
CA VAL A 218 -15.62 39.19 -0.42
C VAL A 218 -14.34 40.03 -0.40
N VAL A 219 -14.38 41.18 -1.06
CA VAL A 219 -13.32 42.20 -0.99
C VAL A 219 -13.45 42.92 0.35
N SER A 220 -12.57 42.62 1.31
CA SER A 220 -12.40 43.50 2.48
C SER A 220 -11.43 44.60 2.11
N SER A 221 -11.96 45.81 1.88
CA SER A 221 -11.15 47.03 1.86
C SER A 221 -10.69 47.35 3.29
N GLN A 222 -9.40 47.60 3.48
CA GLN A 222 -8.80 48.16 4.69
C GLN A 222 -9.25 49.63 4.87
N THR A 223 -10.55 49.88 5.03
CA THR A 223 -11.10 51.22 5.32
C THR A 223 -12.05 51.23 6.52
N ASP A 224 -12.45 50.07 7.05
CA ASP A 224 -13.45 49.99 8.14
C ASP A 224 -12.88 50.11 9.57
N TYR A 225 -11.62 50.53 9.75
CA TYR A 225 -11.01 50.70 11.08
C TYR A 225 -10.28 52.03 11.32
N MET A 226 -10.40 53.02 10.44
CA MET A 226 -9.95 54.40 10.74
C MET A 226 -11.14 55.34 10.74
N SER A 227 -11.96 55.27 11.78
CA SER A 227 -12.83 56.38 12.19
C SER A 227 -12.96 56.37 13.70
N LEU A 228 -12.10 57.15 14.36
CA LEU A 228 -12.42 58.05 15.49
C LEU A 228 -11.13 58.48 16.18
N THR A 229 -10.49 59.54 15.67
CA THR A 229 -9.98 60.59 16.57
C THR A 229 -9.83 61.91 15.82
N THR A 230 -10.64 62.89 16.21
CA THR A 230 -10.48 64.33 15.96
C THR A 230 -10.80 64.99 17.30
N PRO A 231 -10.29 66.19 17.65
CA PRO A 231 -8.97 66.80 17.49
C PRO A 231 -8.33 67.12 18.88
N HIS A 232 -7.05 67.52 18.95
CA HIS A 232 -6.57 68.36 20.05
C HIS A 232 -5.60 69.44 19.56
N VAL A 233 -5.98 70.70 19.81
CA VAL A 233 -5.20 71.92 19.57
C VAL A 233 -4.36 72.22 20.82
N SER A 234 -3.08 72.53 20.62
CA SER A 234 -2.19 73.38 21.43
C SER A 234 -0.81 73.28 20.74
N GLY A 235 -0.08 74.31 20.33
CA GLY A 235 0.02 75.71 20.76
C GLY A 235 1.51 75.98 21.02
N GLY A 236 2.12 76.99 20.37
CA GLY A 236 3.46 77.48 20.73
C GLY A 236 4.38 77.81 19.55
N ASN A 237 4.77 79.08 19.47
CA ASN A 237 5.61 79.74 18.47
C ASN A 237 7.10 79.35 18.53
N ASP A 238 7.87 79.53 17.45
CA ASP A 238 8.86 80.63 17.35
C ASP A 238 9.76 80.57 16.09
N ASP A 239 10.29 81.76 15.80
CA ASP A 239 10.86 82.35 14.59
C ASP A 239 12.23 81.88 14.04
N HIS A 240 12.36 82.07 12.72
CA HIS A 240 13.47 82.62 11.91
C HIS A 240 14.95 82.16 12.07
N THR A 241 15.56 81.63 10.98
CA THR A 241 16.47 82.36 10.02
C THR A 241 17.51 81.45 9.33
N ALA A 242 17.43 81.41 7.99
CA ALA A 242 18.46 81.20 6.94
C ALA A 242 19.62 80.19 7.10
N SER A 243 19.66 79.21 6.17
CA SER A 243 20.86 79.03 5.32
C SER A 243 20.48 78.42 3.97
N TYR A 244 20.93 79.10 2.93
CA TYR A 244 20.76 78.80 1.51
C TYR A 244 21.63 77.60 1.11
N GLY A 245 21.00 76.55 0.58
CA GLY A 245 21.64 75.42 -0.06
C GLY A 245 20.73 74.91 -1.18
N SER A 246 21.01 75.38 -2.40
CA SER A 246 20.36 75.00 -3.65
C SER A 246 20.03 73.50 -3.73
N VAL A 247 18.74 73.15 -3.77
CA VAL A 247 18.26 71.86 -4.28
C VAL A 247 17.15 72.11 -5.30
N VAL A 248 17.52 71.82 -6.54
CA VAL A 248 16.73 71.61 -7.75
C VAL A 248 15.25 71.32 -7.49
N HIS A 249 14.38 72.09 -8.15
CA HIS A 249 12.96 71.78 -8.35
C HIS A 249 12.80 70.36 -8.92
N LYS A 250 12.45 69.38 -8.08
CA LYS A 250 11.86 68.12 -8.54
C LYS A 250 10.35 68.29 -8.49
N VAL A 251 9.79 68.62 -9.65
CA VAL A 251 8.35 68.60 -9.90
C VAL A 251 7.84 67.18 -9.65
N GLY A 252 6.92 67.05 -8.70
CA GLY A 252 5.95 65.96 -8.60
C GLY A 252 6.45 64.61 -8.07
N CYS A 253 6.86 64.51 -6.81
CA CYS A 253 6.60 63.27 -6.08
C CYS A 253 5.09 63.22 -5.79
N VAL A 254 4.37 62.40 -6.55
CA VAL A 254 3.06 61.91 -6.13
C VAL A 254 3.30 61.20 -4.80
N PRO A 255 2.61 61.56 -3.69
CA PRO A 255 2.73 60.78 -2.46
C PRO A 255 2.32 59.34 -2.80
N ASP A 256 3.18 58.37 -2.46
CA ASP A 256 2.86 56.95 -2.54
C ASP A 256 1.51 56.73 -1.85
N GLY A 257 0.45 56.61 -2.65
CA GLY A 257 -0.87 56.29 -2.16
C GLY A 257 -0.79 54.98 -1.39
N PRO A 258 -1.59 54.79 -0.31
CA PRO A 258 -1.58 53.53 0.43
C PRO A 258 -1.76 52.39 -0.56
N ARG A 259 -0.82 51.42 -0.60
CA ARG A 259 -1.00 50.20 -1.39
C ARG A 259 -2.18 49.46 -0.79
N ILE A 260 -3.37 49.66 -1.33
CA ILE A 260 -4.58 48.96 -0.89
C ILE A 260 -4.40 47.48 -1.25
N SER A 261 -4.02 46.66 -0.27
CA SER A 261 -3.99 45.21 -0.44
C SER A 261 -5.42 44.70 -0.34
N ILE A 262 -6.05 44.50 -1.49
CA ILE A 262 -7.38 43.89 -1.58
C ILE A 262 -7.24 42.41 -1.22
N VAL A 263 -7.51 42.06 0.04
CA VAL A 263 -7.55 40.66 0.49
C VAL A 263 -8.97 40.13 0.26
N ARG A 264 -9.15 39.27 -0.74
CA ARG A 264 -10.39 38.50 -0.90
C ARG A 264 -10.41 37.37 0.13
N ARG A 265 -11.33 37.43 1.09
CA ARG A 265 -11.59 36.29 1.98
C ARG A 265 -12.74 35.46 1.44
N LEU A 266 -12.53 34.15 1.44
CA LEU A 266 -13.57 33.17 1.13
C LEU A 266 -14.46 32.95 2.37
N PRO A 267 -15.80 32.90 2.22
CA PRO A 267 -16.70 32.70 3.35
C PRO A 267 -16.47 31.33 4.00
N PHE A 268 -16.81 31.23 5.29
CA PHE A 268 -16.54 30.04 6.10
C PHE A 268 -17.14 28.76 5.52
N TRP A 269 -18.30 28.82 4.89
CA TRP A 269 -19.02 27.68 4.27
C TRP A 269 -18.34 27.09 3.03
N CYS A 270 -17.50 27.88 2.36
CA CYS A 270 -16.75 27.44 1.19
C CYS A 270 -15.50 26.62 1.58
N LYS A 271 -14.97 26.85 2.78
CA LYS A 271 -13.82 26.12 3.33
C LYS A 271 -14.05 24.61 3.49
N PRO A 272 -15.15 24.11 4.07
CA PRO A 272 -15.38 22.67 4.18
C PRO A 272 -15.50 21.99 2.82
N VAL A 273 -16.09 22.65 1.81
CA VAL A 273 -16.17 22.10 0.44
C VAL A 273 -14.77 21.87 -0.15
N LEU A 274 -13.89 22.87 -0.04
CA LEU A 274 -12.50 22.74 -0.47
C LEU A 274 -11.72 21.69 0.34
N ALA A 275 -11.97 21.60 1.64
CA ALA A 275 -11.36 20.60 2.50
C ALA A 275 -11.77 19.17 2.12
N VAL A 276 -13.05 18.93 1.83
CA VAL A 276 -13.53 17.62 1.36
C VAL A 276 -12.89 17.24 0.03
N MET A 277 -12.86 18.17 -0.94
CA MET A 277 -12.17 17.93 -2.22
C MET A 277 -10.69 17.60 -2.03
N TYR A 278 -10.00 18.29 -1.11
CA TYR A 278 -8.61 18.01 -0.76
C TYR A 278 -8.44 16.60 -0.17
N VAL A 279 -9.29 16.20 0.78
CA VAL A 279 -9.23 14.85 1.38
C VAL A 279 -9.46 13.76 0.34
N VAL A 280 -10.41 13.95 -0.58
CA VAL A 280 -10.67 12.98 -1.66
C VAL A 280 -9.47 12.87 -2.60
N HIS A 281 -8.91 14.01 -3.05
CA HIS A 281 -7.74 14.03 -3.92
C HIS A 281 -6.52 13.35 -3.25
N LEU A 282 -6.29 13.63 -1.96
CA LEU A 282 -5.22 13.01 -1.20
C LEU A 282 -5.42 11.49 -1.05
N SER A 283 -6.67 11.05 -0.84
CA SER A 283 -7.02 9.63 -0.75
C SER A 283 -6.72 8.88 -2.05
N LEU A 284 -7.06 9.48 -3.21
CA LEU A 284 -6.71 8.92 -4.52
C LEU A 284 -5.19 8.83 -4.70
N GLY A 285 -4.44 9.85 -4.26
CA GLY A 285 -2.98 9.85 -4.30
C GLY A 285 -2.38 8.69 -3.50
N TYR A 286 -2.90 8.44 -2.29
CA TYR A 286 -2.47 7.30 -1.48
C TYR A 286 -2.83 5.95 -2.11
N TRP A 287 -3.97 5.83 -2.79
CA TRP A 287 -4.32 4.58 -3.47
C TRP A 287 -3.36 4.30 -4.64
N VAL A 288 -3.05 5.31 -5.46
CA VAL A 288 -2.04 5.17 -6.52
C VAL A 288 -0.67 4.84 -5.94
N MET A 289 -0.30 5.45 -4.82
CA MET A 289 0.95 5.15 -4.11
C MET A 289 1.02 3.70 -3.62
N LEU A 290 -0.09 3.17 -3.07
CA LEU A 290 -0.18 1.75 -2.68
C LEU A 290 0.01 0.81 -3.87
N VAL A 291 -0.52 1.18 -5.05
CA VAL A 291 -0.31 0.40 -6.29
C VAL A 291 1.16 0.38 -6.69
N ILE A 292 1.87 1.52 -6.66
CA ILE A 292 3.30 1.57 -7.01
C ILE A 292 4.14 0.71 -6.04
N MET A 293 3.77 0.71 -4.75
CA MET A 293 4.45 -0.06 -3.72
C MET A 293 4.29 -1.58 -3.86
N THR A 294 3.47 -2.06 -4.80
CA THR A 294 3.43 -3.49 -5.14
C THR A 294 4.69 -3.97 -5.85
N PHE A 295 5.45 -3.05 -6.47
CA PHE A 295 6.61 -3.34 -7.32
C PHE A 295 6.29 -4.25 -8.52
N GLU A 296 5.05 -4.24 -9.01
CA GLU A 296 4.71 -4.90 -10.27
C GLU A 296 4.97 -3.95 -11.45
N THR A 297 5.78 -4.39 -12.40
CA THR A 297 6.31 -3.53 -13.49
C THR A 297 5.22 -2.95 -14.39
N LEU A 298 4.20 -3.74 -14.73
CA LEU A 298 3.15 -3.34 -15.66
C LEU A 298 2.10 -2.47 -14.96
N MET A 299 1.79 -2.69 -13.68
CA MET A 299 0.96 -1.79 -12.87
C MET A 299 1.63 -0.44 -12.69
N PHE A 300 2.96 -0.42 -12.51
CA PHE A 300 3.72 0.83 -12.51
C PHE A 300 3.61 1.57 -13.85
N VAL A 301 3.77 0.86 -14.98
CA VAL A 301 3.55 1.44 -16.31
C VAL A 301 2.10 1.94 -16.48
N ALA A 302 1.10 1.21 -15.96
CA ALA A 302 -0.30 1.62 -15.98
C ALA A 302 -0.53 2.95 -15.26
N VAL A 303 0.11 3.15 -14.10
CA VAL A 303 0.06 4.42 -13.36
C VAL A 303 0.67 5.55 -14.19
N ILE A 304 1.86 5.35 -14.77
CA ILE A 304 2.51 6.38 -15.62
C ILE A 304 1.62 6.76 -16.80
N LEU A 305 1.06 5.75 -17.49
CA LEU A 305 0.15 5.97 -18.61
C LEU A 305 -1.11 6.72 -18.17
N GLY A 306 -1.69 6.37 -17.03
CA GLY A 306 -2.88 7.03 -16.51
C GLY A 306 -2.64 8.47 -16.08
N VAL A 307 -1.53 8.77 -15.38
CA VAL A 307 -1.16 10.15 -15.04
C VAL A 307 -0.88 10.96 -16.31
N GLY A 308 -0.12 10.41 -17.26
CA GLY A 308 0.15 11.07 -18.53
C GLY A 308 -1.10 11.34 -19.36
N LEU A 309 -2.04 10.39 -19.39
CA LEU A 309 -3.33 10.56 -20.07
C LEU A 309 -4.21 11.60 -19.34
N GLY A 310 -4.24 11.58 -18.01
CA GLY A 310 -4.94 12.57 -17.19
C GLY A 310 -4.45 13.98 -17.49
N PHE A 311 -3.12 14.16 -17.56
CA PHE A 311 -2.51 15.44 -17.91
C PHE A 311 -3.00 15.93 -19.28
N VAL A 312 -3.00 15.07 -20.29
CA VAL A 312 -3.44 15.45 -21.65
C VAL A 312 -4.94 15.81 -21.70
N ILE A 313 -5.77 15.12 -20.92
CA ILE A 313 -7.23 15.32 -20.95
C ILE A 313 -7.65 16.58 -20.18
N PHE A 314 -7.11 16.78 -18.97
CA PHE A 314 -7.64 17.77 -18.04
C PHE A 314 -6.85 19.07 -17.99
N LYS A 315 -5.59 19.07 -18.44
CA LYS A 315 -4.72 20.22 -18.27
C LYS A 315 -4.80 21.15 -19.48
N ASP A 316 -5.43 22.30 -19.29
CA ASP A 316 -5.57 23.35 -20.32
C ASP A 316 -4.24 24.07 -20.55
N THR A 317 -3.39 23.51 -21.40
CA THR A 317 -2.10 24.12 -21.80
C THR A 317 -2.26 25.45 -22.56
N ASP A 318 -3.46 25.72 -23.09
CA ASP A 318 -3.76 26.92 -23.88
C ASP A 318 -4.15 28.14 -23.02
N ALA A 319 -4.53 27.94 -21.74
CA ALA A 319 -4.94 29.02 -20.84
C ALA A 319 -3.76 29.87 -20.32
N ASP A 320 -2.54 29.32 -20.31
CA ASP A 320 -1.34 30.01 -19.82
C ASP A 320 -0.83 31.11 -20.79
N LYS A 321 -1.39 31.23 -22.00
CA LYS A 321 -0.97 32.24 -23.00
C LYS A 321 -1.67 33.60 -22.89
N LEU A 322 -2.60 33.83 -21.96
CA LEU A 322 -3.37 35.09 -21.87
C LEU A 322 -3.12 35.93 -20.60
N GLY A 323 -2.09 35.61 -19.82
CA GLY A 323 -1.67 36.40 -18.66
C GLY A 323 -0.68 37.53 -18.96
N GLY A 324 -0.84 38.25 -20.09
CA GLY A 324 -0.06 39.45 -20.39
C GLY A 324 -0.78 40.70 -19.86
N SER A 325 -0.10 41.51 -19.04
CA SER A 325 -0.61 42.74 -18.42
C SER A 325 -1.48 43.57 -19.36
N ILE A 326 -2.76 43.74 -19.04
CA ILE A 326 -3.54 44.86 -19.58
C ILE A 326 -3.18 46.06 -18.71
N ASP A 327 -2.15 46.79 -19.13
CA ASP A 327 -1.87 48.10 -18.57
C ASP A 327 -3.04 49.04 -18.92
N PRO A 328 -3.69 49.67 -17.93
CA PRO A 328 -4.85 50.55 -18.17
C PRO A 328 -4.52 51.87 -18.87
N CYS A 329 -3.31 52.04 -19.42
CA CYS A 329 -2.84 53.29 -20.02
C CYS A 329 -2.65 53.24 -21.55
N CYS A 330 -2.96 52.14 -22.22
CA CYS A 330 -2.81 52.04 -23.68
C CYS A 330 -4.16 51.91 -24.41
N SER A 331 -5.04 52.90 -24.23
CA SER A 331 -6.12 53.18 -25.18
C SER A 331 -5.95 54.61 -25.69
N THR A 332 -5.27 54.73 -26.83
CA THR A 332 -5.31 55.89 -27.74
C THR A 332 -5.51 55.38 -29.14
#